data_AF-A0AA90U4D6-F1
#
_entry.id   AF-A0AA90U4D6-F1
#
_cell.length_a   1.000
_cell.length_b   1.000
_cell.length_c   1.000
_cell.angle_alpha   90.00
_cell.angle_beta   90.00
_cell.angle_gamma   90.00
#
_symmetry.space_group_name_H-M   'P 1'
#
loop_
_entity.id
_entity.type
_entity.pdbx_description
1 polymer ?
#
loop_
_entity_poly.entity_id
_entity_poly.type
_entity_poly.pdbx_seq_one_letter_code
_entity_poly.pdbx_strand_id
1 'polypeptide(L)' 'MSEAKIFTAEIQKMGRITIPYEARSFLDIKEGDLLVLEIKEIKRTGKQEAPA' A
#
# COMPACT_ATOMS: atom_id res chain seq x y z
N MET A 1 -19.85 11.55 3.31
CA MET A 1 -18.77 11.23 2.34
C MET A 1 -17.86 10.24 3.03
N SER A 2 -17.51 9.12 2.39
CA SER A 2 -16.55 8.16 2.94
C SER A 2 -15.15 8.77 2.94
N GLU A 3 -14.55 8.95 4.12
CA GLU A 3 -13.18 9.47 4.23
C GLU A 3 -12.18 8.39 3.79
N ALA A 4 -11.45 8.64 2.70
CA ALA A 4 -10.40 7.76 2.21
C ALA A 4 -9.02 8.28 2.65
N LYS A 5 -8.17 7.40 3.18
CA LYS A 5 -6.80 7.74 3.56
C LYS A 5 -5.81 7.39 2.45
N ILE A 6 -5.08 8.39 1.95
CA ILE A 6 -4.04 8.23 0.94
C ILE A 6 -2.69 8.04 1.63
N PHE A 7 -1.93 7.03 1.21
CA PHE A 7 -0.57 6.78 1.68
C PHE A 7 0.29 6.17 0.56
N THR A 8 1.61 6.24 0.75
CA THR A 8 2.59 5.55 -0.09
C THR A 8 3.09 4.31 0.65
N ALA A 9 3.22 3.19 -0.06
CA ALA A 9 3.82 1.98 0.49
C ALA A 9 4.78 1.36 -0.52
N GLU A 10 5.83 0.73 0.00
CA GLU A 10 6.72 -0.11 -0.80
C GLU A 10 6.01 -1.42 -1.16
N ILE A 11 6.11 -1.81 -2.43
CA ILE A 11 5.62 -3.10 -2.91
C ILE A 11 6.67 -4.16 -2.53
N GLN A 12 6.32 -5.00 -1.56
CA GLN A 12 7.14 -6.13 -1.15
C GLN A 12 6.99 -7.30 -2.12
N LYS A 13 7.73 -8.38 -1.84
CA LYS A 13 7.63 -9.64 -2.59
C LYS A 13 6.17 -10.10 -2.70
N MET A 14 5.84 -10.68 -3.85
CA MET A 14 4.48 -11.16 -4.18
C MET A 14 3.40 -10.06 -4.17
N GLY A 15 3.77 -8.79 -4.35
CA GLY A 15 2.80 -7.70 -4.47
C GLY A 15 2.17 -7.28 -3.13
N ARG A 16 2.77 -7.66 -1.99
CA ARG A 16 2.26 -7.27 -0.67
C ARG A 16 2.61 -5.82 -0.36
N ILE A 17 1.68 -5.14 0.30
CA ILE A 17 1.92 -3.82 0.92
C ILE A 17 1.55 -3.88 2.39
N THR A 18 2.14 -3.00 3.19
CA THR A 18 1.77 -2.80 4.59
C THR A 18 0.98 -1.50 4.71
N ILE A 19 -0.25 -1.58 5.21
CA ILE A 19 -1.04 -0.38 5.52
C ILE A 19 -0.47 0.25 6.81
N PRO A 20 -0.06 1.53 6.78
CA PRO A 20 0.54 2.19 7.94
C PRO A 20 -0.44 2.23 9.11
N TYR A 21 0.10 2.20 10.34
CA TYR A 21 -0.70 2.11 11.56
C TYR A 21 -1.70 3.28 11.68
N GLU A 22 -1.29 4.47 11.29
CA GLU A 22 -2.10 5.68 11.34
C GLU A 22 -3.34 5.57 10.45
N ALA A 23 -3.19 4.96 9.26
CA ALA A 23 -4.32 4.74 8.36
C ALA A 23 -5.26 3.66 8.91
N ARG A 24 -4.71 2.57 9.46
CA ARG A 24 -5.53 1.52 10.10
C ARG A 24 -6.29 2.04 11.30
N SER A 25 -5.65 2.83 12.16
CA SER A 25 -6.27 3.39 13.37
C SER A 25 -7.35 4.41 13.01
N PHE A 26 -7.11 5.27 12.01
CA PHE A 26 -8.08 6.26 11.57
C PHE A 26 -9.33 5.63 10.95
N LEU A 27 -9.17 4.55 10.19
CA LEU A 27 -10.26 3.86 9.50
C LEU A 27 -10.84 2.68 10.31
N ASP A 28 -10.37 2.44 11.53
CA ASP A 28 -10.71 1.27 12.38
C ASP A 28 -10.61 -0.09 11.65
N ILE A 29 -9.56 -0.26 10.84
CA ILE A 29 -9.31 -1.49 10.09
C ILE A 29 -8.80 -2.59 11.03
N LYS A 30 -9.47 -3.74 11.01
CA LYS A 30 -9.16 -4.93 11.81
C LYS A 30 -8.75 -6.11 10.94
N GLU A 31 -8.12 -7.09 11.58
CA GLU A 31 -7.76 -8.34 10.92
C GLU A 31 -9.03 -9.07 10.45
N GLY A 32 -9.02 -9.52 9.19
CA GLY A 32 -10.17 -10.19 8.57
C GLY A 32 -11.09 -9.24 7.79
N ASP A 33 -10.93 -7.93 7.91
CA ASP A 33 -11.74 -6.97 7.16
C ASP A 33 -11.46 -7.05 5.65
N LEU A 34 -12.52 -6.95 4.86
CA LEU A 34 -12.45 -6.81 3.42
C LEU A 34 -12.23 -5.35 3.06
N LEU A 35 -11.16 -5.07 2.33
CA LEU A 35 -10.76 -3.71 1.96
C LEU A 35 -10.80 -3.54 0.44
N VAL A 36 -11.27 -2.38 0.00
CA VAL A 36 -11.14 -1.93 -1.39
C VAL A 36 -9.99 -0.92 -1.46
N LEU A 37 -9.03 -1.18 -2.35
CA LEU A 37 -7.87 -0.34 -2.56
C LEU A 37 -7.88 0.22 -3.98
N GLU A 38 -7.56 1.50 -4.12
CA GLU A 38 -7.35 2.14 -5.42
C GLU A 38 -5.88 2.57 -5.53
N ILE A 39 -5.16 2.00 -6.50
CA ILE A 39 -3.76 2.35 -6.77
C ILE A 39 -3.74 3.59 -7.66
N LYS A 40 -3.25 4.72 -7.11
CA LYS A 40 -3.16 5.99 -7.84
C LYS A 40 -1.92 6.09 -8.73
N GLU A 41 -0.76 5.67 -8.22
CA GLU A 41 0.51 5.79 -8.94
C GLU A 41 1.48 4.68 -8.53
N ILE A 42 2.28 4.17 -9.47
CA ILE A 42 3.36 3.21 -9.20
C ILE A 42 4.67 3.80 -9.70
N LYS A 43 5.65 3.94 -8.78
CA LYS A 43 7.01 4.37 -9.11
C LYS A 43 7.97 3.19 -8.94
N ARG A 44 8.78 2.92 -9.96
CA ARG A 44 9.84 1.92 -9.88
C ARG A 44 11.10 2.57 -9.34
N THR A 45 11.39 2.34 -8.06
CA THR A 45 12.66 2.73 -7.43
C THR A 45 13.60 1.54 -7.43
N GLY A 46 14.47 1.47 -8.43
CA GLY A 46 15.56 0.48 -8.50
C GLY A 46 16.56 0.85 -9.59
N LYS A 47 17.87 0.78 -9.28
CA LYS A 47 18.92 0.71 -10.30
C LYS A 47 18.71 -0.59 -11.06
N GLN A 48 18.60 -0.53 -12.38
CA GLN A 48 18.70 -1.73 -13.22
C GLN A 48 20.08 -2.36 -12.98
N GLU A 49 20.15 -3.45 -12.22
CA GLU A 49 21.28 -4.37 -12.38
C GLU A 49 21.08 -5.03 -13.74
N ALA A 50 21.95 -4.67 -14.67
CA ALA A 50 21.97 -5.23 -16.01
C ALA A 50 22.13 -6.75 -15.91
N PRO A 51 21.40 -7.55 -16.71
CA PRO A 51 21.67 -8.98 -16.80
C PRO A 51 23.12 -9.19 -17.28
N ALA A 52 23.84 -10.06 -16.57
CA ALA A 52 25.21 -10.46 -16.87
C ALA A 52 25.34 -11.18 -18.22
#